data_AF-A0A0P1FYX3-F1
#
_entry.id   AF-A0A0P1FYX3-F1
#
_cell.length_a   1.000
_cell.length_b   1.000
_cell.length_c   1.000
_cell.angle_alpha   90.00
_cell.angle_beta   90.00
_cell.angle_gamma   90.00
#
_symmetry.space_group_name_H-M   'P 1'
#
loop_
_entity.id
_entity.type
_entity.pdbx_description
1 polymer ?
#
loop_
_entity_poly.entity_id
_entity_poly.type
_entity_poly.pdbx_seq_one_letter_code
_entity_poly.pdbx_strand_id
1 'polypeptide(L)'
;MANLPTPPRHSQTTGAAAAATPSDRERDDNYRWVLVELPPRHRVILGRHGNEYILQERRLNGEHGVYWRGLSYPLTLDALITLCVDSEAVSEDDPKLTELNALPMRASLDALKPAAKK
;
A
#
# COMPACT_ATOMS: atom_id res chain seq x y z
N MET A 1 36.44 -31.71 -42.00
CA MET A 1 36.44 -31.72 -40.52
C MET A 1 36.55 -30.29 -40.04
N ALA A 2 35.48 -29.72 -39.49
CA ALA A 2 35.51 -28.42 -38.82
C ALA A 2 34.53 -28.46 -37.65
N ASN A 3 35.08 -28.49 -36.45
CA ASN A 3 34.39 -28.47 -35.16
C ASN A 3 34.22 -26.99 -34.76
N LEU A 4 32.98 -26.51 -34.62
CA LEU A 4 32.68 -25.17 -34.10
C LEU A 4 32.14 -25.32 -32.67
N PRO A 5 32.74 -24.67 -31.65
CA PRO A 5 32.26 -24.77 -30.28
C PRO A 5 30.95 -24.00 -30.08
N THR A 6 30.00 -24.67 -29.42
CA THR A 6 28.73 -24.13 -28.94
C THR A 6 28.97 -22.95 -28.00
N PRO A 7 28.22 -21.83 -28.10
CA PRO A 7 28.35 -20.74 -27.14
C PRO A 7 27.85 -21.20 -25.75
N PRO A 8 28.48 -20.75 -24.66
CA PRO A 8 28.00 -21.05 -23.31
C PRO A 8 26.63 -20.40 -23.11
N ARG A 9 25.63 -21.24 -22.82
CA ARG A 9 24.32 -20.83 -22.34
C ARG A 9 24.51 -20.22 -20.95
N HIS A 10 24.58 -18.89 -20.88
CA HIS A 10 24.51 -18.18 -19.61
C HIS A 10 23.05 -18.22 -19.12
N SER A 11 22.71 -19.27 -18.38
CA SER A 11 21.51 -19.31 -17.54
C SER A 11 21.73 -18.38 -16.35
N GLN A 12 21.42 -17.10 -16.52
CA GLN A 12 21.23 -16.16 -15.41
C GLN A 12 19.89 -15.45 -15.62
N THR A 13 18.80 -16.17 -15.37
CA THR A 13 17.56 -15.53 -14.95
C THR A 13 17.45 -15.70 -13.46
N THR A 14 18.37 -15.07 -12.72
CA THR A 14 18.04 -14.60 -11.39
C THR A 14 16.94 -13.57 -11.63
N GLY A 15 15.68 -13.98 -11.42
CA GLY A 15 14.54 -13.09 -11.46
C GLY A 15 14.74 -12.03 -10.40
N ALA A 16 15.44 -10.95 -10.75
CA ALA A 16 15.34 -9.70 -10.04
C ALA A 16 13.85 -9.38 -10.07
N ALA A 17 13.19 -9.44 -8.92
CA ALA A 17 11.86 -8.88 -8.77
C ALA A 17 11.98 -7.43 -9.20
N ALA A 18 11.58 -7.12 -10.43
CA ALA A 18 11.56 -5.76 -10.93
C ALA A 18 10.72 -4.99 -9.90
N ALA A 19 11.33 -4.02 -9.22
CA ALA A 19 10.61 -3.17 -8.29
C ALA A 19 9.41 -2.61 -9.07
N ALA A 20 8.21 -3.06 -8.70
CA ALA A 20 7.02 -2.78 -9.49
C ALA A 20 6.81 -1.26 -9.51
N THR A 21 6.70 -0.67 -10.71
CA THR A 21 6.48 0.77 -10.85
C THR A 21 5.26 1.19 -10.04
N PRO A 22 5.37 2.17 -9.13
CA PRO A 22 4.25 2.57 -8.29
C PRO A 22 3.01 2.88 -9.13
N SER A 23 1.86 2.33 -8.73
CA SER A 23 0.60 2.51 -9.44
C SER A 23 -0.16 3.74 -8.90
N ASP A 24 -0.85 4.44 -9.79
CA ASP A 24 -1.85 5.47 -9.43
C ASP A 24 -3.26 4.86 -9.23
N ARG A 25 -3.43 3.54 -9.40
CA ARG A 25 -4.71 2.85 -9.15
C ARG A 25 -4.78 2.38 -7.70
N GLU A 26 -5.73 2.94 -6.96
CA GLU A 26 -5.97 2.64 -5.53
C GLU A 26 -6.22 1.15 -5.22
N ARG A 27 -6.59 0.34 -6.22
CA ARG A 27 -6.87 -1.09 -6.05
C ARG A 27 -5.64 -1.98 -6.22
N ASP A 28 -4.53 -1.43 -6.72
CA ASP A 28 -3.32 -2.20 -6.98
C ASP A 28 -2.53 -2.41 -5.68
N ASP A 29 -1.82 -3.53 -5.57
CA ASP A 29 -0.98 -3.82 -4.40
C ASP A 29 0.14 -2.78 -4.25
N ASN A 30 0.73 -2.32 -5.36
CA ASN A 30 1.83 -1.34 -5.40
C ASN A 30 1.33 0.12 -5.54
N TYR A 31 0.14 0.42 -5.02
CA TYR A 31 -0.38 1.78 -5.03
C TYR A 31 0.58 2.75 -4.32
N ARG A 32 0.89 3.87 -4.98
CA ARG A 32 1.97 4.77 -4.57
C ARG A 32 1.76 5.51 -3.24
N TRP A 33 0.52 5.58 -2.75
CA TRP A 33 0.16 6.31 -1.53
C TRP A 33 -0.37 5.39 -0.43
N VAL A 34 0.17 4.18 -0.33
CA VAL A 34 0.00 3.35 0.88
C VAL A 34 0.75 4.02 2.03
N LEU A 35 0.04 4.33 3.11
CA LEU A 35 0.57 5.02 4.28
C LEU A 35 0.95 4.03 5.38
N VAL A 36 0.05 3.10 5.68
CA VAL A 36 0.24 2.08 6.74
C VAL A 36 -0.36 0.76 6.27
N GLU A 37 0.40 -0.32 6.40
CA GLU A 37 -0.13 -1.68 6.23
C GLU A 37 -0.63 -2.21 7.57
N LEU A 38 -1.85 -2.75 7.57
CA LEU A 38 -2.56 -3.27 8.74
C LEU A 38 -2.80 -4.78 8.52
N PRO A 39 -1.82 -5.63 8.86
CA PRO A 39 -1.94 -7.06 8.62
C PRO A 39 -3.13 -7.66 9.40
N PRO A 40 -3.76 -8.73 8.90
CA PRO A 40 -3.33 -9.53 7.74
C PRO A 40 -3.90 -9.05 6.39
N ARG A 41 -4.90 -8.17 6.38
CA ARG A 41 -5.67 -7.86 5.16
C ARG A 41 -6.16 -6.42 5.04
N HIS A 42 -5.69 -5.50 5.87
CA HIS A 42 -6.09 -4.11 5.79
C HIS A 42 -4.91 -3.21 5.42
N ARG A 43 -5.22 -2.03 4.90
CA ARG A 43 -4.23 -0.97 4.72
C ARG A 43 -4.91 0.38 4.76
N VAL A 44 -4.16 1.40 5.16
CA VAL A 44 -4.56 2.80 5.04
C VAL A 44 -3.79 3.42 3.90
N ILE A 45 -4.51 4.05 2.99
CA ILE A 45 -3.94 4.79 1.86
C ILE A 45 -4.40 6.25 1.90
N LEU A 46 -3.68 7.12 1.18
CA LEU A 46 -4.21 8.42 0.77
C LEU A 46 -4.97 8.23 -0.55
N GLY A 47 -6.21 8.74 -0.63
CA GLY A 47 -6.98 8.73 -1.87
C GLY A 47 -6.23 9.43 -3.01
N ARG A 48 -6.56 9.09 -4.24
CA ARG A 48 -5.88 9.59 -5.46
C ARG A 48 -5.85 11.12 -5.56
N HIS A 49 -6.81 11.80 -4.93
CA HIS A 49 -6.93 13.25 -4.89
C HIS A 49 -6.10 13.90 -3.79
N GLY A 50 -5.56 13.11 -2.86
CA GLY A 50 -4.64 13.59 -1.85
C GLY A 50 -5.29 14.34 -0.68
N ASN A 51 -6.59 14.17 -0.45
CA ASN A 51 -7.37 14.95 0.54
C ASN A 51 -8.25 14.08 1.46
N GLU A 52 -8.18 12.76 1.32
CA GLU A 52 -8.93 11.78 2.12
C GLU A 52 -8.05 10.56 2.41
N TYR A 53 -8.21 10.00 3.61
CA TYR A 53 -7.70 8.66 3.90
C TYR A 53 -8.68 7.63 3.39
N ILE A 54 -8.20 6.42 3.10
CA ILE A 54 -9.06 5.29 2.74
C ILE A 54 -8.56 4.07 3.50
N LEU A 55 -9.42 3.53 4.36
CA LEU A 55 -9.22 2.18 4.89
C LEU A 55 -9.66 1.19 3.81
N GLN A 56 -8.73 0.34 3.40
CA GLN A 56 -9.00 -0.73 2.44
C GLN A 56 -8.85 -2.10 3.08
N GLU A 57 -9.63 -3.04 2.58
CA GLU A 57 -9.54 -4.45 2.92
C GLU A 57 -9.26 -5.29 1.68
N ARG A 58 -8.38 -6.27 1.84
CA ARG A 58 -8.01 -7.24 0.83
C ARG A 58 -9.10 -8.30 0.76
N ARG A 59 -9.76 -8.38 -0.39
CA ARG A 59 -10.84 -9.33 -0.66
C ARG A 59 -10.46 -10.26 -1.81
N LEU A 60 -10.96 -11.50 -1.73
CA LEU A 60 -10.89 -12.46 -2.83
C LEU A 60 -12.08 -12.24 -3.76
N ASN A 61 -11.83 -12.08 -5.05
CA ASN A 61 -12.85 -12.06 -6.08
C ASN A 61 -12.94 -13.45 -6.74
N GLY A 62 -13.38 -14.47 -5.98
CA GLY A 62 -13.58 -15.83 -6.48
C GLY A 62 -12.43 -16.30 -7.40
N GLU A 63 -12.75 -16.58 -8.67
CA GLU A 63 -11.82 -17.06 -9.70
C GLU A 63 -10.88 -15.98 -10.28
N HIS A 64 -11.14 -14.69 -10.02
CA HIS A 64 -10.45 -13.57 -10.66
C HIS A 64 -9.33 -12.95 -9.81
N GLY A 65 -9.00 -13.54 -8.66
CA GLY A 65 -7.86 -13.15 -7.84
C GLY A 65 -8.19 -12.17 -6.70
N VAL A 66 -7.15 -11.51 -6.19
CA VAL A 66 -7.21 -10.64 -5.00
C VAL A 66 -7.35 -9.18 -5.41
N TYR A 67 -8.17 -8.40 -4.71
CA TYR A 67 -8.26 -6.95 -4.91
C TYR A 67 -8.44 -6.20 -3.60
N TRP A 68 -8.09 -4.92 -3.61
CA TRP A 68 -8.34 -4.01 -2.50
C TRP A 68 -9.70 -3.31 -2.66
N ARG A 69 -10.53 -3.38 -1.61
CA ARG A 69 -11.83 -2.71 -1.53
C ARG A 69 -11.76 -1.59 -0.50
N GLY A 70 -12.09 -0.36 -0.89
CA GLY A 70 -12.30 0.74 0.06
C GLY A 70 -13.52 0.51 0.93
N LEU A 71 -13.34 0.66 2.24
CA LEU A 71 -14.40 0.55 3.25
C LEU A 71 -15.05 1.92 3.50
N SER A 72 -14.23 2.96 3.72
CA SER A 72 -14.67 4.32 4.04
C SER A 72 -13.58 5.35 3.73
N TYR A 73 -13.97 6.64 3.69
CA TYR A 73 -13.15 7.75 3.19
C TYR A 73 -13.01 8.90 4.23
N PRO A 74 -12.39 8.68 5.40
CA PRO A 74 -12.31 9.70 6.43
C PRO A 74 -11.37 10.85 6.04
N LEU A 75 -11.77 12.08 6.36
CA LEU A 75 -10.97 13.29 6.14
C LEU A 75 -10.06 13.63 7.33
N THR A 76 -10.33 13.04 8.50
CA THR A 76 -9.61 13.30 9.76
C THR A 76 -8.97 12.03 10.30
N LEU A 77 -7.89 12.20 11.05
CA LEU A 77 -7.20 11.10 11.71
C LEU A 77 -8.08 10.39 12.75
N ASP A 78 -8.84 11.14 13.54
CA ASP A 78 -9.75 10.60 14.56
C ASP A 78 -10.81 9.66 13.96
N ALA A 79 -11.45 10.09 12.86
CA ALA A 79 -12.41 9.26 12.14
C ALA A 79 -11.75 8.04 11.50
N LEU A 80 -10.51 8.15 11.03
CA LEU A 80 -9.73 7.02 10.52
C LEU A 80 -9.42 6.01 11.64
N ILE A 81 -8.94 6.45 12.80
CA ILE A 81 -8.60 5.57 13.93
C ILE A 81 -9.85 4.83 14.40
N THR A 82 -10.95 5.56 14.61
CA THR A 82 -12.25 4.98 15.00
C THR A 82 -12.66 3.88 14.01
N LEU A 83 -12.61 4.20 12.71
CA LEU A 83 -12.93 3.25 11.65
C LEU A 83 -12.02 2.01 11.65
N CYS A 84 -10.72 2.19 11.89
CA CYS A 84 -9.77 1.08 11.96
C CYS A 84 -10.08 0.13 13.13
N VAL A 85 -10.48 0.66 14.29
CA VAL A 85 -10.88 -0.14 15.45
C VAL A 85 -12.23 -0.81 15.21
N ASP A 86 -13.24 -0.07 14.75
CA ASP A 86 -14.59 -0.60 14.44
C ASP A 86 -14.58 -1.70 13.36
N SER A 87 -13.63 -1.62 12.41
CA SER A 87 -13.47 -2.63 11.36
C SER A 87 -12.58 -3.80 11.77
N GLU A 88 -12.15 -3.86 13.04
CA GLU A 88 -11.20 -4.84 13.57
C GLU A 88 -9.88 -4.89 12.74
N ALA A 89 -9.52 -3.77 12.11
CA ALA A 89 -8.30 -3.66 11.31
C ALA A 89 -7.06 -3.47 12.20
N VAL A 90 -7.25 -2.89 13.39
CA VAL A 90 -6.26 -2.79 14.46
C VAL A 90 -6.94 -3.01 15.80
N SER A 91 -6.20 -3.53 16.78
CA SER A 91 -6.60 -3.50 18.19
C SER A 91 -6.05 -2.25 18.89
N GLU A 92 -6.63 -1.88 20.03
CA GLU A 92 -6.19 -0.70 20.80
C GLU A 92 -4.74 -0.79 21.27
N ASP A 93 -4.21 -2.00 21.48
CA ASP A 93 -2.82 -2.26 21.88
C ASP A 93 -1.88 -2.52 20.69
N ASP A 94 -2.38 -2.44 19.45
CA ASP A 94 -1.59 -2.79 18.28
C ASP A 94 -0.50 -1.73 18.00
N PRO A 95 0.78 -2.11 17.78
CA PRO A 95 1.84 -1.15 17.48
C PRO A 95 1.56 -0.31 16.21
N LYS A 96 0.75 -0.82 15.27
CA LYS A 96 0.30 -0.04 14.09
C LYS A 96 -0.54 1.16 14.45
N LEU A 97 -1.18 1.18 15.62
CA LEU A 97 -1.89 2.35 16.10
C LEU A 97 -0.93 3.53 16.32
N THR A 98 0.33 3.27 16.69
CA THR A 98 1.36 4.32 16.80
C THR A 98 1.74 4.88 15.42
N GLU A 99 1.86 4.02 14.40
CA GLU A 99 2.11 4.45 13.02
C GLU A 99 0.93 5.28 12.47
N LEU A 100 -0.31 4.88 12.78
CA LEU A 100 -1.51 5.66 12.43
C LEU A 100 -1.53 7.01 13.13
N ASN A 101 -1.22 7.06 14.42
CA ASN A 101 -1.17 8.32 15.18
C ASN A 101 -0.07 9.29 14.72
N ALA A 102 0.93 8.81 13.97
CA ALA A 102 1.94 9.68 13.36
C ALA A 102 1.45 10.37 12.07
N LEU A 103 0.28 9.98 11.53
CA LEU A 103 -0.29 10.62 10.35
C LEU A 103 -0.81 12.03 10.66
N PRO A 104 -0.91 12.92 9.65
CA PRO A 104 -1.50 14.23 9.84
C PRO A 104 -2.95 14.16 10.33
N MET A 105 -3.33 15.11 11.19
CA MET A 105 -4.70 15.23 11.71
C MET A 105 -5.76 15.34 10.60
N ARG A 106 -5.40 15.90 9.44
CA ARG A 106 -6.25 15.97 8.25
C ARG A 106 -5.54 15.35 7.07
N ALA A 107 -6.25 14.57 6.29
CA ALA A 107 -5.73 14.01 5.05
C ALA A 107 -5.34 15.13 4.09
N SER A 108 -4.05 15.22 3.79
CA SER A 108 -3.51 16.14 2.81
C SER A 108 -2.18 15.62 2.30
N LEU A 109 -2.06 15.53 0.97
CA LEU A 109 -0.82 15.18 0.31
C LEU A 109 0.31 16.15 0.70
N ASP A 110 -0.02 17.42 0.92
CA ASP A 110 0.96 18.43 1.36
C ASP A 110 1.50 18.13 2.76
N ALA A 111 0.62 17.73 3.69
CA ALA A 111 0.99 17.40 5.06
C ALA A 111 1.80 16.09 5.17
N LEU A 112 1.71 15.20 4.17
CA LEU A 112 2.45 13.95 4.10
C LEU A 112 3.81 14.08 3.40
N LYS A 113 4.06 15.20 2.71
CA LYS A 113 5.40 15.46 2.16
C LYS A 113 6.31 15.92 3.30
N PRO A 114 7.53 15.37 3.43
CA PRO A 114 8.50 15.95 4.33
C PRO A 114 8.72 17.41 3.91
N ALA A 115 8.61 18.33 4.86
CA ALA A 115 8.91 19.74 4.62
C ALA A 115 10.31 19.83 3.99
N ALA A 116 10.37 20.22 2.71
CA ALA A 116 11.63 20.35 2.00
C ALA A 116 12.48 21.37 2.75
N LYS A 117 13.54 20.91 3.42
CA LYS A 117 14.54 21.79 4.02
C LYS A 117 15.22 22.54 2.86
N LYS A 118 15.02 23.86 2.84
CA LYS A 118 15.76 24.77 1.96
C LYS A 118 17.23 24.84 2.38
#